data_AF-J2KZM9-F1
#
_entry.id   AF-J2KZM9-F1
#
_cell.length_a   1.000
_cell.length_b   1.000
_cell.length_c   1.000
_cell.angle_alpha   90.00
_cell.angle_beta   90.00
_cell.angle_gamma   90.00
#
_symmetry.space_group_name_H-M   'P 1'
#
loop_
_entity.id
_entity.type
_entity.pdbx_description
1 polymer ?
#
loop_
_entity_poly.entity_id
_entity_poly.type
_entity_poly.pdbx_seq_one_letter_code
_entity_poly.pdbx_strand_id
1 'polypeptide(L)'
;MTKREWQLAIPILIGLALCVAAFVHGQNRVNPDAGMVALRVFKAPQGERVAVVANHALHVLDAQGQRIARQDLKALGLSESPSDMDWTVDARQRVEAWFFDGAAVPRVLRCAWSDAQAQLADCRTAMEGPQLKNNDRSLTVHLAVDRAGERVFIADAKGNRVQSFDLSGKALDSTDPQVAPLLFPNRLRYLGNDTLVVADNDHRRLVWLRVAPGQPTGLLRSLGSAVHGQARQGRGKVTDVALGPDGTLWMLAVKQGQKDGDVLVFDAQRRPVARAALADDSDPLLIDALGNTALVGDYSFIRLNRVDAQGRDLGEFGDAAFRGELQALKQRVRSGALWKTGAMAAGGVLIAVGLVLGLLFGQKPKRPEPFDDPPSPQDPR
;
A
#
# COMPACT_ATOMS: atom_id res chain seq x y z
N MET A 1 -40.32 -7.64 -28.57
CA MET A 1 -39.34 -8.64 -29.00
C MET A 1 -40.04 -9.91 -29.46
N THR A 2 -39.59 -10.50 -30.56
CA THR A 2 -40.13 -11.79 -31.04
C THR A 2 -39.62 -12.97 -30.21
N LYS A 3 -40.30 -14.14 -30.27
CA LYS A 3 -39.84 -15.38 -29.61
C LYS A 3 -38.40 -15.76 -30.01
N ARG A 4 -38.04 -15.51 -31.27
CA ARG A 4 -36.70 -15.77 -31.82
C ARG A 4 -35.64 -14.82 -31.23
N GLU A 5 -35.97 -13.54 -31.04
CA GLU A 5 -35.10 -12.59 -30.36
C GLU A 5 -34.83 -13.01 -28.91
N TRP A 6 -35.85 -13.48 -28.18
CA TRP A 6 -35.67 -14.01 -26.83
C TRP A 6 -34.79 -15.27 -26.78
N GLN A 7 -34.94 -16.18 -27.74
CA GLN A 7 -34.09 -17.38 -27.84
C GLN A 7 -32.61 -17.04 -28.09
N LEU A 8 -32.32 -15.93 -28.77
CA LEU A 8 -30.95 -15.45 -28.97
C LEU A 8 -30.44 -14.62 -27.78
N ALA A 9 -31.30 -13.81 -27.17
CA ALA A 9 -30.93 -12.91 -26.08
C ALA A 9 -30.63 -13.66 -24.77
N ILE A 10 -31.42 -14.68 -24.42
CA ILE A 10 -31.29 -15.38 -23.13
C ILE A 10 -29.89 -16.00 -22.93
N PRO A 11 -29.33 -16.78 -23.89
CA PRO A 11 -27.98 -17.34 -23.74
C PRO A 11 -26.89 -16.27 -23.58
N ILE A 12 -27.03 -15.13 -24.28
CA ILE A 12 -26.09 -14.03 -24.20
C ILE A 12 -26.14 -13.39 -22.82
N LEU A 13 -27.35 -13.12 -22.31
CA LEU A 13 -27.52 -12.55 -20.96
C LEU A 13 -27.01 -13.49 -19.87
N ILE A 14 -27.24 -14.81 -19.98
CA ILE A 14 -26.67 -15.80 -19.06
C ILE A 14 -25.15 -15.79 -19.14
N GLY A 15 -24.58 -15.80 -20.35
CA GLY A 15 -23.13 -15.72 -20.54
C GLY A 15 -22.52 -14.46 -19.92
N LEU A 16 -23.17 -13.30 -20.10
CA LEU A 16 -22.73 -12.04 -19.49
C LEU A 16 -22.80 -12.10 -17.96
N ALA A 17 -23.87 -12.67 -17.39
CA ALA A 17 -23.99 -12.85 -15.95
C ALA A 17 -22.87 -13.76 -15.39
N LEU A 18 -22.52 -14.83 -16.10
CA LEU A 18 -21.39 -15.70 -15.73
C LEU A 18 -20.05 -14.97 -15.82
N CYS A 19 -19.84 -14.14 -16.85
CA CYS A 19 -18.66 -13.29 -16.95
C CYS A 19 -18.57 -12.30 -15.78
N VAL A 20 -19.68 -11.66 -15.41
CA VAL A 20 -19.72 -10.76 -14.24
C VAL A 20 -19.40 -11.52 -12.95
N ALA A 21 -19.99 -12.70 -12.74
CA ALA A 21 -19.70 -13.53 -11.57
C ALA A 21 -18.22 -13.96 -11.51
N ALA A 22 -17.65 -14.40 -12.64
CA ALA A 22 -16.25 -14.76 -12.77
C ALA A 22 -15.31 -13.55 -12.54
N PHE A 23 -15.71 -12.37 -13.00
CA PHE A 23 -14.99 -11.11 -12.76
C PHE A 23 -14.98 -10.75 -11.27
N VAL A 24 -16.14 -10.78 -10.60
CA VAL A 24 -16.26 -10.50 -9.16
C VAL A 24 -15.46 -11.52 -8.35
N HIS A 25 -15.52 -12.80 -8.71
CA HIS A 25 -14.71 -13.85 -8.09
C HIS A 25 -13.20 -13.60 -8.27
N GLY A 26 -12.78 -13.22 -9.47
CA GLY A 26 -11.41 -12.81 -9.75
C GLY A 26 -10.98 -11.61 -8.92
N GLN A 27 -11.82 -10.58 -8.84
CA GLN A 27 -11.57 -9.36 -8.08
C GLN A 27 -11.40 -9.65 -6.58
N ASN A 28 -12.26 -10.48 -6.00
CA ASN A 28 -12.15 -10.90 -4.59
C ASN A 28 -10.85 -11.67 -4.29
N ARG A 29 -10.28 -12.36 -5.30
CA ARG A 29 -9.00 -13.07 -5.18
C ARG A 29 -7.77 -12.20 -5.40
N VAL A 30 -7.92 -11.09 -6.12
CA VAL A 30 -6.85 -10.11 -6.37
C VAL A 30 -6.82 -9.03 -5.29
N ASN A 31 -7.64 -9.13 -4.23
CA ASN A 31 -7.78 -8.07 -3.24
C ASN A 31 -6.39 -7.53 -2.82
N PRO A 32 -6.05 -6.26 -3.16
CA PRO A 32 -4.74 -5.68 -2.92
C PRO A 32 -4.35 -5.72 -1.44
N ASP A 33 -5.33 -5.74 -0.54
CA ASP A 33 -5.15 -5.83 0.91
C ASP A 33 -4.54 -7.17 1.37
N ALA A 34 -4.58 -8.19 0.51
CA ALA A 34 -3.99 -9.49 0.79
C ALA A 34 -2.47 -9.51 0.55
N GLY A 35 -1.92 -8.52 -0.16
CA GLY A 35 -0.48 -8.39 -0.43
C GLY A 35 0.37 -8.11 0.82
N MET A 36 1.65 -7.77 0.64
CA MET A 36 2.45 -7.20 1.73
C MET A 36 2.11 -5.72 1.87
N VAL A 37 1.57 -5.35 3.03
CA VAL A 37 1.03 -4.00 3.26
C VAL A 37 1.93 -3.17 4.17
N ALA A 38 2.60 -3.83 5.12
CA ALA A 38 3.54 -3.16 6.01
C ALA A 38 4.75 -4.05 6.34
N LEU A 39 5.89 -3.39 6.53
CA LEU A 39 7.17 -3.98 6.94
C LEU A 39 7.81 -3.05 7.96
N ARG A 40 8.26 -3.61 9.08
CA ARG A 40 9.09 -2.94 10.07
C ARG A 40 10.12 -3.89 10.66
N VAL A 41 11.35 -3.41 10.80
CA VAL A 41 12.35 -4.05 11.66
C VAL A 41 12.40 -3.27 12.97
N PHE A 42 12.45 -4.00 14.09
CA PHE A 42 12.53 -3.40 15.41
C PHE A 42 13.47 -4.21 16.30
N LYS A 43 14.07 -3.53 17.28
CA LYS A 43 14.99 -4.15 18.24
C LYS A 43 14.25 -4.51 19.51
N ALA A 44 13.90 -5.78 19.67
CA ALA A 44 13.37 -6.33 20.91
C ALA A 44 14.50 -6.68 21.89
N PRO A 45 14.20 -6.98 23.16
CA PRO A 45 15.22 -7.38 24.15
C PRO A 45 16.01 -8.62 23.73
N GLN A 46 15.39 -9.51 22.96
CA GLN A 46 15.98 -10.75 22.46
C GLN A 46 16.72 -10.58 21.12
N GLY A 47 16.82 -9.35 20.59
CA GLY A 47 17.47 -9.03 19.33
C GLY A 47 16.53 -8.40 18.30
N GLU A 48 17.03 -8.23 17.08
CA GLU A 48 16.21 -7.71 15.98
C GLU A 48 15.07 -8.69 15.63
N ARG A 49 13.95 -8.09 15.25
CA ARG A 49 12.72 -8.75 14.84
C ARG A 49 12.20 -8.07 13.58
N VAL A 50 11.56 -8.85 12.73
CA VAL A 50 10.92 -8.37 11.52
C VAL A 50 9.42 -8.58 11.65
N ALA A 51 8.67 -7.50 11.64
CA ALA A 51 7.22 -7.55 11.51
C ALA A 51 6.83 -7.36 10.04
N VAL A 52 5.99 -8.24 9.53
CA VAL A 52 5.43 -8.16 8.17
C VAL A 52 3.94 -8.37 8.23
N VAL A 53 3.19 -7.45 7.63
CA VAL A 53 1.76 -7.62 7.41
C VAL A 53 1.55 -8.16 6.00
N ALA A 54 1.10 -9.41 5.89
CA ALA A 54 0.85 -10.08 4.63
C ALA A 54 -0.25 -11.13 4.76
N ASN A 55 -1.07 -11.30 3.71
CA ASN A 55 -2.14 -12.30 3.67
C ASN A 55 -3.11 -12.19 4.87
N HIS A 56 -3.50 -10.96 5.24
CA HIS A 56 -4.36 -10.64 6.38
C HIS A 56 -3.84 -11.12 7.75
N ALA A 57 -2.54 -11.36 7.86
CA ALA A 57 -1.88 -11.73 9.10
C ALA A 57 -0.65 -10.86 9.36
N LEU A 58 -0.39 -10.63 10.65
CA LEU A 58 0.90 -10.18 11.13
C LEU A 58 1.81 -11.40 11.30
N HIS A 59 2.98 -11.34 10.69
CA HIS A 59 4.07 -12.30 10.88
C HIS A 59 5.19 -11.60 11.64
N VAL A 60 5.70 -12.23 12.69
CA VAL A 60 6.91 -11.77 13.39
C VAL A 60 7.99 -12.82 13.20
N LEU A 61 9.12 -12.41 12.65
CA LEU A 61 10.29 -13.24 12.39
C LEU A 61 11.49 -12.76 13.20
N ASP A 62 12.44 -13.64 13.49
CA ASP A 62 13.74 -13.25 14.01
C ASP A 62 14.66 -12.69 12.90
N ALA A 63 15.87 -12.29 13.27
CA ALA A 63 16.87 -11.76 12.34
C ALA A 63 17.38 -12.81 11.32
N GLN A 64 17.19 -14.09 11.58
CA GLN A 64 17.56 -15.19 10.69
C GLN A 64 16.42 -15.54 9.73
N GLY A 65 15.23 -14.98 9.95
CA GLY A 65 14.02 -15.22 9.18
C GLY A 65 13.19 -16.38 9.68
N GLN A 66 13.46 -16.94 10.86
CA GLN A 66 12.56 -17.92 11.45
C GLN A 66 11.29 -17.22 11.93
N ARG A 67 10.12 -17.73 11.53
CA ARG A 67 8.86 -17.19 12.00
C ARG A 67 8.62 -17.59 13.45
N ILE A 68 8.53 -16.57 14.30
CA ILE A 68 8.24 -16.70 15.73
C ILE A 68 6.72 -16.70 15.95
N ALA A 69 6.00 -15.89 15.18
CA ALA A 69 4.57 -15.74 15.34
C ALA A 69 3.84 -15.48 14.03
N ARG A 70 2.57 -15.89 14.02
CA ARG A 70 1.58 -15.56 13.00
C ARG A 70 0.26 -15.27 13.70
N GLN A 71 -0.30 -14.08 13.49
CA GLN A 71 -1.56 -13.67 14.11
C GLN A 71 -2.47 -13.02 13.06
N ASP A 72 -3.72 -13.47 12.98
CA ASP A 72 -4.68 -12.87 12.03
C ASP A 72 -5.03 -11.45 12.47
N LEU A 73 -5.02 -10.49 11.53
CA LEU A 73 -5.24 -9.08 11.83
C LEU A 73 -6.64 -8.80 12.38
N LYS A 74 -7.64 -9.59 11.95
CA LYS A 74 -9.01 -9.48 12.47
C LYS A 74 -9.10 -9.75 13.97
N ALA A 75 -8.23 -10.61 14.50
CA ALA A 75 -8.18 -10.88 15.94
C ALA A 75 -7.66 -9.69 16.75
N LEU A 76 -6.97 -8.74 16.09
CA LEU A 76 -6.50 -7.48 16.70
C LEU A 76 -7.59 -6.39 16.70
N GLY A 77 -8.76 -6.67 16.12
CA GLY A 77 -9.82 -5.69 15.97
C GLY A 77 -9.57 -4.65 14.87
N LEU A 78 -8.61 -4.88 13.96
CA LEU A 78 -8.39 -4.06 12.76
C LEU A 78 -9.55 -4.27 11.77
N SER A 79 -10.04 -3.17 11.19
CA SER A 79 -11.18 -3.21 10.27
C SER A 79 -10.81 -3.80 8.90
N GLU A 80 -9.58 -3.52 8.48
CA GLU A 80 -8.96 -3.93 7.23
C GLU A 80 -7.44 -4.13 7.42
N SER A 81 -6.71 -4.35 6.33
CA SER A 81 -5.24 -4.35 6.39
C SER A 81 -4.74 -2.93 6.71
N PRO A 82 -3.94 -2.74 7.76
CA PRO A 82 -3.47 -1.42 8.16
C PRO A 82 -2.56 -0.83 7.07
N SER A 83 -2.66 0.48 6.81
CA SER A 83 -1.87 1.14 5.76
C SER A 83 -0.40 1.29 6.11
N ASP A 84 -0.09 1.33 7.41
CA ASP A 84 1.27 1.33 7.94
C ASP A 84 1.29 0.78 9.37
N MET A 85 2.48 0.41 9.83
CA MET A 85 2.71 0.06 11.23
C MET A 85 4.04 0.62 11.71
N ASP A 86 4.17 0.82 13.02
CA ASP A 86 5.45 1.09 13.67
C ASP A 86 5.58 0.31 14.98
N TRP A 87 6.82 0.13 15.45
CA TRP A 87 7.11 -0.66 16.65
C TRP A 87 8.01 0.13 17.59
N THR A 88 7.64 0.14 18.87
CA THR A 88 8.38 0.87 19.90
C THR A 88 8.76 -0.05 21.03
N VAL A 89 9.91 0.23 21.64
CA VAL A 89 10.33 -0.42 22.89
C VAL A 89 10.55 0.65 23.93
N ASP A 90 9.88 0.52 25.08
CA ASP A 90 10.01 1.51 26.15
C ASP A 90 11.23 1.24 27.04
N ALA A 91 11.50 2.15 27.98
CA ALA A 91 12.64 2.01 28.92
C ALA A 91 12.56 0.75 29.79
N ARG A 92 11.38 0.13 29.93
CA ARG A 92 11.15 -1.12 30.66
C ARG A 92 11.19 -2.34 29.74
N GLN A 93 11.72 -2.17 28.52
CA GLN A 93 11.83 -3.24 27.53
C GLN A 93 10.48 -3.80 27.06
N ARG A 94 9.39 -3.06 27.24
CA ARG A 94 8.07 -3.46 26.73
C ARG A 94 7.95 -3.08 25.27
N VAL A 95 7.59 -4.06 24.45
CA VAL A 95 7.42 -3.91 23.01
C VAL A 95 5.95 -3.60 22.71
N GLU A 96 5.71 -2.60 21.88
CA GLU A 96 4.36 -2.20 21.45
C GLU A 96 4.32 -2.00 19.93
N ALA A 97 3.26 -2.48 19.31
CA ALA A 97 2.96 -2.26 17.91
C ALA A 97 1.89 -1.18 17.75
N TRP A 98 2.07 -0.32 16.76
CA TRP A 98 1.18 0.77 16.42
C TRP A 98 0.75 0.61 14.98
N PHE A 99 -0.55 0.62 14.71
CA PHE A 99 -1.12 0.42 13.37
C PHE A 99 -1.97 1.62 12.98
N PHE A 100 -1.84 2.07 11.75
CA PHE A 100 -2.82 2.99 11.17
C PHE A 100 -3.92 2.18 10.48
N ASP A 101 -5.15 2.28 10.98
CA ASP A 101 -6.33 1.63 10.42
C ASP A 101 -7.13 2.66 9.60
N GLY A 102 -7.23 2.40 8.30
CA GLY A 102 -7.72 3.33 7.28
C GLY A 102 -9.23 3.47 7.18
N ALA A 103 -9.97 2.79 8.06
CA ALA A 103 -11.43 2.66 8.13
C ALA A 103 -12.21 3.96 7.86
N ALA A 104 -13.52 3.85 7.71
CA ALA A 104 -14.42 5.00 7.56
C ALA A 104 -14.16 6.10 8.61
N VAL A 105 -13.78 5.70 9.84
CA VAL A 105 -13.17 6.60 10.82
C VAL A 105 -11.69 6.19 10.99
N PRO A 106 -10.73 7.01 10.54
CA PRO A 106 -9.31 6.70 10.69
C PRO A 106 -8.94 6.64 12.16
N ARG A 107 -8.06 5.70 12.52
CA ARG A 107 -7.57 5.53 13.88
C ARG A 107 -6.17 4.94 13.93
N VAL A 108 -5.51 5.14 15.06
CA VAL A 108 -4.28 4.44 15.41
C VAL A 108 -4.58 3.43 16.51
N LEU A 109 -4.32 2.15 16.22
CA LEU A 109 -4.41 1.06 17.19
C LEU A 109 -3.05 0.84 17.83
N ARG A 110 -3.01 0.67 19.15
CA ARG A 110 -1.81 0.32 19.92
C ARG A 110 -2.02 -1.02 20.61
N CYS A 111 -1.10 -1.95 20.41
CA CYS A 111 -1.13 -3.27 21.02
C CYS A 111 0.19 -3.55 21.76
N ALA A 112 0.11 -4.26 22.88
CA ALA A 112 1.29 -4.74 23.60
C ALA A 112 1.73 -6.10 23.03
N TRP A 113 3.03 -6.33 22.91
CA TRP A 113 3.57 -7.64 22.55
C TRP A 113 3.77 -8.50 23.79
N SER A 114 3.31 -9.75 23.74
CA SER A 114 3.50 -10.75 24.79
C SER A 114 4.48 -11.82 24.33
N ASP A 115 5.69 -11.82 24.89
CA ASP A 115 6.70 -12.85 24.61
C ASP A 115 6.22 -14.25 25.00
N ALA A 116 5.49 -14.36 26.12
CA ALA A 116 4.99 -15.63 26.63
C ALA A 116 4.00 -16.31 25.68
N GLN A 117 3.22 -15.51 24.93
CA GLN A 117 2.21 -16.00 23.99
C GLN A 117 2.65 -15.87 22.53
N ALA A 118 3.81 -15.24 22.29
CA ALA A 118 4.29 -14.86 20.96
C ALA A 118 3.20 -14.18 20.11
N GLN A 119 2.48 -13.22 20.67
CA GLN A 119 1.42 -12.50 19.98
C GLN A 119 1.19 -11.10 20.53
N LEU A 120 0.50 -10.27 19.76
CA LEU A 120 -0.04 -9.00 20.25
C LEU A 120 -1.28 -9.24 21.10
N ALA A 121 -1.38 -8.48 22.19
CA ALA A 121 -2.48 -8.45 23.14
C ALA A 121 -2.77 -6.99 23.56
N ASP A 122 -3.80 -6.80 24.38
CA ASP A 122 -4.16 -5.50 24.97
C ASP A 122 -4.29 -4.35 23.95
N CYS A 123 -4.84 -4.69 22.78
CA CYS A 123 -5.06 -3.74 21.70
C CYS A 123 -6.13 -2.72 22.08
N ARG A 124 -5.79 -1.43 21.95
CA ARG A 124 -6.70 -0.30 22.21
C ARG A 124 -6.53 0.79 21.17
N THR A 125 -7.61 1.50 20.88
CA THR A 125 -7.55 2.74 20.09
C THR A 125 -6.74 3.76 20.89
N ALA A 126 -5.60 4.20 20.35
CA ALA A 126 -4.78 5.25 20.94
C ALA A 126 -5.29 6.64 20.55
N MET A 127 -5.77 6.78 19.32
CA MET A 127 -6.39 8.00 18.80
C MET A 127 -7.28 7.65 17.62
N GLU A 128 -8.34 8.43 17.42
CA GLU A 128 -9.29 8.27 16.32
C GLU A 128 -9.86 9.62 15.88
N GLY A 129 -10.28 9.70 14.63
CA GLY A 129 -11.03 10.82 14.11
C GLY A 129 -10.40 11.49 12.88
N PRO A 130 -11.18 12.37 12.21
CA PRO A 130 -10.83 12.94 10.92
C PRO A 130 -9.56 13.82 10.96
N GLN A 131 -9.09 14.25 12.13
CA GLN A 131 -7.84 15.00 12.26
C GLN A 131 -6.61 14.21 11.76
N LEU A 132 -6.70 12.87 11.72
CA LEU A 132 -5.60 12.01 11.30
C LEU A 132 -5.36 12.03 9.78
N LYS A 133 -6.36 12.37 8.96
CA LYS A 133 -6.22 12.54 7.49
C LYS A 133 -7.25 13.52 6.95
N ASN A 134 -6.85 14.41 6.04
CA ASN A 134 -7.73 15.44 5.47
C ASN A 134 -8.71 14.91 4.40
N ASN A 135 -8.60 13.63 4.04
CA ASN A 135 -9.43 13.03 3.01
C ASN A 135 -9.78 11.61 3.40
N ASP A 136 -11.07 11.31 3.54
CA ASP A 136 -11.57 10.00 3.94
C ASP A 136 -11.13 8.89 2.98
N ARG A 137 -10.87 9.23 1.71
CA ARG A 137 -10.39 8.31 0.68
C ARG A 137 -8.86 8.20 0.62
N SER A 138 -8.12 8.90 1.47
CA SER A 138 -6.67 8.72 1.54
C SER A 138 -6.35 7.38 2.22
N LEU A 139 -5.77 6.47 1.44
CA LEU A 139 -5.23 5.19 1.92
C LEU A 139 -3.71 5.27 2.14
N THR A 140 -3.07 6.35 1.68
CA THR A 140 -1.63 6.56 1.83
C THR A 140 -1.39 7.41 3.07
N VAL A 141 -1.44 6.75 4.22
CA VAL A 141 -1.12 7.35 5.51
C VAL A 141 -0.06 6.49 6.19
N HIS A 142 1.00 7.15 6.64
CA HIS A 142 2.14 6.51 7.29
C HIS A 142 2.33 7.05 8.70
N LEU A 143 2.89 6.23 9.57
CA LEU A 143 3.09 6.58 10.96
C LEU A 143 4.53 6.30 11.42
N ALA A 144 5.00 7.13 12.34
CA ALA A 144 6.20 6.89 13.13
C ALA A 144 5.94 7.32 14.58
N VAL A 145 6.50 6.61 15.55
CA VAL A 145 6.25 6.85 16.97
C VAL A 145 7.53 7.19 17.70
N ASP A 146 7.53 8.33 18.38
CA ASP A 146 8.52 8.68 19.38
C ASP A 146 7.93 8.41 20.76
N ARG A 147 8.15 7.19 21.27
CA ARG A 147 7.58 6.79 22.55
C ARG A 147 8.18 7.56 23.74
N ALA A 148 9.45 7.96 23.64
CA ALA A 148 10.17 8.65 24.70
C ALA A 148 9.76 10.12 24.81
N GLY A 149 9.59 10.80 23.68
CA GLY A 149 9.02 12.16 23.63
C GLY A 149 7.50 12.20 23.64
N GLU A 150 6.82 11.05 23.80
CA GLU A 150 5.36 10.90 23.87
C GLU A 150 4.60 11.43 22.65
N ARG A 151 5.09 11.12 21.44
CA ARG A 151 4.54 11.63 20.18
C ARG A 151 4.29 10.56 19.15
N VAL A 152 3.27 10.80 18.32
CA VAL A 152 3.00 10.07 17.09
C VAL A 152 3.04 11.05 15.93
N PHE A 153 3.78 10.71 14.88
CA PHE A 153 3.85 11.45 13.63
C PHE A 153 3.02 10.74 12.57
N ILE A 154 2.22 11.49 11.83
CA ILE A 154 1.36 11.00 10.75
C ILE A 154 1.66 11.76 9.47
N ALA A 155 2.02 11.04 8.41
CA ALA A 155 2.14 11.61 7.07
C ALA A 155 0.78 11.50 6.37
N ASP A 156 0.10 12.64 6.22
CA ASP A 156 -1.11 12.74 5.41
C ASP A 156 -0.68 13.04 3.96
N ALA A 157 -0.46 11.98 3.17
CA ALA A 157 0.08 12.11 1.83
C ALA A 157 -0.77 13.02 0.93
N LYS A 158 -2.10 12.84 0.94
CA LYS A 158 -3.03 13.69 0.16
C LYS A 158 -3.15 15.10 0.72
N GLY A 159 -2.92 15.25 2.01
CA GLY A 159 -2.87 16.52 2.70
C GLY A 159 -1.54 17.28 2.60
N ASN A 160 -0.52 16.71 1.92
CA ASN A 160 0.80 17.31 1.73
C ASN A 160 1.46 17.81 3.02
N ARG A 161 1.26 17.10 4.13
CA ARG A 161 1.80 17.50 5.44
C ARG A 161 2.15 16.32 6.31
N VAL A 162 3.01 16.57 7.29
CA VAL A 162 3.20 15.68 8.44
C VAL A 162 2.63 16.38 9.67
N GLN A 163 1.82 15.65 10.43
CA GLN A 163 1.21 16.11 11.68
C GLN A 163 1.84 15.35 12.84
N SER A 164 1.93 16.00 14.00
CA SER A 164 2.33 15.36 15.24
C SER A 164 1.21 15.45 16.26
N PHE A 165 1.08 14.37 17.05
CA PHE A 165 0.09 14.22 18.09
C PHE A 165 0.78 13.73 19.36
N ASP A 166 0.22 14.03 20.52
CA ASP A 166 0.59 13.29 21.73
C ASP A 166 0.02 11.86 21.69
N LEU A 167 0.40 11.02 22.66
CA LEU A 167 -0.07 9.63 22.71
C LEU A 167 -1.58 9.48 23.03
N SER A 168 -2.28 10.57 23.37
CA SER A 168 -3.74 10.61 23.54
C SER A 168 -4.48 11.08 22.29
N GLY A 169 -3.76 11.49 21.25
CA GLY A 169 -4.33 11.97 19.99
C GLY A 169 -4.58 13.47 19.92
N LYS A 170 -4.11 14.26 20.90
CA LYS A 170 -4.16 15.71 20.81
C LYS A 170 -3.12 16.19 19.80
N ALA A 171 -3.56 16.99 18.82
CA ALA A 171 -2.64 17.60 17.85
C ALA A 171 -1.65 18.53 18.56
N LEU A 172 -0.38 18.43 18.18
CA LEU A 172 0.73 19.21 18.73
C LEU A 172 1.30 20.21 17.72
N ASP A 173 1.60 19.73 16.50
CA ASP A 173 2.19 20.54 15.43
C ASP A 173 1.86 19.96 14.05
N SER A 174 2.04 20.77 13.00
CA SER A 174 1.98 20.35 11.61
C SER A 174 3.09 21.03 10.82
N THR A 175 3.67 20.34 9.85
CA THR A 175 4.66 20.94 8.93
C THR A 175 4.10 22.18 8.27
N ASP A 176 4.85 23.28 8.35
CA ASP A 176 4.56 24.52 7.63
C ASP A 176 4.99 24.37 6.15
N PRO A 177 4.06 24.49 5.18
CA PRO A 177 4.40 24.39 3.76
C PRO A 177 5.37 25.46 3.26
N GLN A 178 5.55 26.57 3.99
CA GLN A 178 6.54 27.60 3.65
C GLN A 178 7.96 27.22 4.09
N VAL A 179 8.09 26.43 5.16
CA VAL A 179 9.40 26.02 5.71
C VAL A 179 9.85 24.67 5.14
N ALA A 180 8.93 23.72 5.08
CA ALA A 180 9.17 22.38 4.57
C ALA A 180 8.03 22.00 3.60
N PRO A 181 8.04 22.49 2.36
CA PRO A 181 7.02 22.14 1.38
C PRO A 181 7.13 20.65 1.06
N LEU A 182 6.18 19.87 1.55
CA LEU A 182 6.03 18.45 1.24
C LEU A 182 5.00 18.28 0.12
N LEU A 183 5.18 17.25 -0.69
CA LEU A 183 4.23 16.87 -1.72
C LEU A 183 4.12 15.35 -1.77
N PHE A 184 2.96 14.86 -1.35
CA PHE A 184 2.71 13.44 -1.19
C PHE A 184 3.72 12.76 -0.23
N PRO A 185 3.86 13.23 1.02
CA PRO A 185 4.75 12.60 1.99
C PRO A 185 4.30 11.17 2.27
N ASN A 186 5.20 10.22 2.04
CA ASN A 186 5.00 8.80 2.30
C ASN A 186 5.68 8.40 3.61
N ARG A 187 6.55 7.37 3.61
CA ARG A 187 7.08 6.78 4.82
C ARG A 187 7.74 7.81 5.74
N LEU A 188 7.49 7.63 7.04
CA LEU A 188 8.14 8.29 8.15
C LEU A 188 9.13 7.34 8.86
N ARG A 189 10.27 7.88 9.29
CA ARG A 189 11.23 7.21 10.18
C ARG A 189 11.72 8.20 11.24
N TYR A 190 11.35 7.98 12.50
CA TYR A 190 11.92 8.75 13.61
C TYR A 190 13.28 8.17 13.98
N LEU A 191 14.33 8.99 13.96
CA LEU A 191 15.71 8.56 14.17
C LEU A 191 16.21 8.82 15.61
N GLY A 192 15.34 9.27 16.51
CA GLY A 192 15.76 9.86 17.78
C GLY A 192 16.27 11.29 17.60
N ASN A 193 16.62 11.94 18.72
CA ASN A 193 17.18 13.30 18.77
C ASN A 193 16.36 14.31 17.95
N ASP A 194 15.03 14.22 18.05
CA ASP A 194 14.08 15.09 17.35
C ASP A 194 14.27 15.14 15.83
N THR A 195 14.77 14.06 15.24
CA THR A 195 14.99 13.96 13.79
C THR A 195 14.02 12.98 13.16
N LEU A 196 13.22 13.48 12.22
CA LEU A 196 12.27 12.70 11.44
C LEU A 196 12.71 12.68 9.97
N VAL A 197 12.78 11.50 9.35
CA VAL A 197 12.97 11.36 7.90
C VAL A 197 11.64 11.13 7.24
N VAL A 198 11.39 11.85 6.14
CA VAL A 198 10.17 11.75 5.34
C VAL A 198 10.54 11.44 3.89
N ALA A 199 9.87 10.44 3.33
CA ALA A 199 9.87 10.20 1.89
C ALA A 199 8.93 11.20 1.21
N ASP A 200 9.47 12.27 0.65
CA ASP A 200 8.74 13.35 -0.03
C ASP A 200 8.55 12.96 -1.51
N ASN A 201 7.52 12.16 -1.77
CA ASN A 201 7.41 11.30 -2.95
C ASN A 201 7.43 12.07 -4.26
N ASP A 202 6.56 13.07 -4.38
CA ASP A 202 6.36 13.79 -5.64
C ASP A 202 7.44 14.86 -5.85
N HIS A 203 8.10 15.31 -4.79
CA HIS A 203 9.37 16.04 -4.87
C HIS A 203 10.59 15.13 -5.08
N ARG A 204 10.42 13.81 -5.17
CA ARG A 204 11.46 12.84 -5.55
C ARG A 204 12.68 12.88 -4.63
N ARG A 205 12.45 13.06 -3.33
CA ARG A 205 13.53 13.24 -2.35
C ARG A 205 13.20 12.64 -0.99
N LEU A 206 14.24 12.45 -0.20
CA LEU A 206 14.13 12.36 1.25
C LEU A 206 14.35 13.73 1.86
N VAL A 207 13.63 14.04 2.93
CA VAL A 207 13.87 15.21 3.78
C VAL A 207 14.08 14.78 5.22
N TRP A 208 15.02 15.44 5.90
CA TRP A 208 15.19 15.31 7.35
C TRP A 208 14.61 16.57 7.98
N LEU A 209 13.70 16.37 8.93
CA LEU A 209 13.01 17.43 9.65
C LEU A 209 13.45 17.40 11.11
N ARG A 210 13.70 18.58 11.68
CA ARG A 210 13.74 18.77 13.12
C ARG A 210 12.31 18.88 13.61
N VAL A 211 11.95 18.04 14.58
CA VAL A 211 10.61 17.96 15.16
C VAL A 211 10.72 18.12 16.68
N ALA A 212 11.33 19.19 17.18
CA ALA A 212 11.53 19.36 18.64
C ALA A 212 10.22 19.78 19.35
N PRO A 213 9.94 19.28 20.57
CA PRO A 213 8.72 19.65 21.30
C PRO A 213 8.60 21.17 21.49
N GLY A 214 7.43 21.72 21.17
CA GLY A 214 7.13 23.15 21.32
C GLY A 214 7.88 24.07 20.35
N GLN A 215 8.61 23.52 19.38
CA GLN A 215 9.28 24.29 18.32
C GLN A 215 8.65 23.96 16.97
N PRO A 216 8.56 24.95 16.05
CA PRO A 216 8.11 24.69 14.70
C PRO A 216 9.00 23.67 14.00
N THR A 217 8.37 22.78 13.23
CA THR A 217 9.09 21.82 12.40
C THR A 217 10.03 22.53 11.41
N GLY A 218 11.30 22.12 11.35
CA GLY A 218 12.32 22.76 10.51
C GLY A 218 13.00 21.80 9.54
N LEU A 219 13.24 22.23 8.30
CA LEU A 219 13.99 21.45 7.31
C LEU A 219 15.50 21.45 7.64
N LEU A 220 16.08 20.28 7.89
CA LEU A 220 17.52 20.13 8.18
C LEU A 220 18.35 19.89 6.93
N ARG A 221 17.87 19.01 6.05
CA ARG A 221 18.55 18.60 4.81
C ARG A 221 17.59 17.86 3.88
N SER A 222 17.98 17.77 2.61
CA SER A 222 17.28 16.94 1.62
C SER A 222 18.27 16.11 0.79
N LEU A 223 17.79 15.01 0.23
CA LEU A 223 18.54 14.15 -0.69
C LEU A 223 17.61 13.70 -1.82
N GLY A 224 17.83 14.22 -3.02
CA GLY A 224 17.06 13.83 -4.21
C GLY A 224 17.51 12.48 -4.77
N SER A 225 16.56 11.67 -5.25
CA SER A 225 16.86 10.39 -5.93
C SER A 225 17.70 10.59 -7.19
N ALA A 226 17.53 11.71 -7.88
CA ALA A 226 18.29 12.08 -9.08
C ALA A 226 19.80 12.19 -8.84
N VAL A 227 20.24 12.53 -7.63
CA VAL A 227 21.67 12.61 -7.26
C VAL A 227 22.35 11.24 -7.38
N HIS A 228 21.60 10.14 -7.29
CA HIS A 228 22.14 8.80 -7.44
C HIS A 228 22.68 8.51 -8.84
N GLY A 229 22.03 9.05 -9.88
CA GLY A 229 22.43 8.91 -11.27
C GLY A 229 22.19 7.52 -11.91
N GLN A 230 21.98 6.46 -11.12
CA GLN A 230 21.76 5.10 -11.65
C GLN A 230 20.28 4.68 -11.68
N ALA A 231 19.37 5.48 -11.14
CA ALA A 231 17.93 5.20 -11.23
C ALA A 231 17.50 5.09 -12.71
N ARG A 232 16.75 4.05 -13.06
CA ARG A 232 16.32 3.86 -14.45
C ARG A 232 15.30 4.96 -14.82
N GLN A 233 15.18 5.28 -16.11
CA GLN A 233 14.35 6.40 -16.58
C GLN A 233 12.91 6.37 -16.02
N GLY A 234 12.47 7.51 -15.50
CA GLY A 234 11.12 7.70 -14.94
C GLY A 234 10.94 7.19 -13.50
N ARG A 235 11.95 6.52 -12.90
CA ARG A 235 11.92 5.99 -11.53
C ARG A 235 12.58 6.95 -10.55
N GLY A 236 11.88 8.02 -10.19
CA GLY A 236 12.42 9.05 -9.30
C GLY A 236 11.61 9.30 -8.04
N LYS A 237 10.38 8.81 -7.96
CA LYS A 237 9.48 9.11 -6.83
C LYS A 237 9.91 8.32 -5.61
N VAL A 238 10.13 8.98 -4.48
CA VAL A 238 10.69 8.32 -3.29
C VAL A 238 9.57 7.82 -2.38
N THR A 239 9.43 6.51 -2.20
CA THR A 239 8.30 5.93 -1.42
C THR A 239 8.67 5.53 0.00
N ASP A 240 9.88 5.04 0.20
CA ASP A 240 10.35 4.50 1.48
C ASP A 240 11.88 4.61 1.59
N VAL A 241 12.39 4.46 2.81
CA VAL A 241 13.82 4.49 3.13
C VAL A 241 14.15 3.54 4.28
N ALA A 242 15.31 2.90 4.18
CA ALA A 242 15.96 2.16 5.27
C ALA A 242 17.33 2.78 5.56
N LEU A 243 17.68 2.84 6.85
CA LEU A 243 18.95 3.34 7.34
C LEU A 243 19.64 2.24 8.14
N GLY A 244 20.79 1.80 7.64
CA GLY A 244 21.63 0.80 8.30
C GLY A 244 22.41 1.39 9.48
N PRO A 245 22.89 0.53 10.41
CA PRO A 245 23.67 0.95 11.57
C PRO A 245 25.05 1.52 11.20
N ASP A 246 25.57 1.18 10.02
CA ASP A 246 26.80 1.72 9.44
C ASP A 246 26.58 3.07 8.71
N GLY A 247 25.35 3.58 8.72
CA GLY A 247 24.95 4.79 8.02
C GLY A 247 24.56 4.58 6.55
N THR A 248 24.66 3.35 6.02
CA THR A 248 24.16 3.01 4.68
C THR A 248 22.68 3.39 4.56
N LEU A 249 22.30 3.94 3.41
CA LEU A 249 20.92 4.33 3.13
C LEU A 249 20.44 3.60 1.88
N TRP A 250 19.33 2.89 2.02
CA TRP A 250 18.61 2.32 0.89
C TRP A 250 17.33 3.13 0.66
N MET A 251 17.18 3.70 -0.53
CA MET A 251 16.06 4.52 -0.93
C MET A 251 15.24 3.78 -1.98
N LEU A 252 13.92 3.67 -1.79
CA LEU A 252 13.03 3.19 -2.85
C LEU A 252 12.67 4.34 -3.79
N ALA A 253 12.99 4.18 -5.07
CA ALA A 253 12.64 5.12 -6.13
C ALA A 253 11.77 4.43 -7.20
N VAL A 254 10.53 4.87 -7.33
CA VAL A 254 9.50 4.21 -8.18
C VAL A 254 9.07 5.10 -9.34
N LYS A 255 8.41 4.50 -10.34
CA LYS A 255 7.70 5.24 -11.39
C LYS A 255 6.40 5.85 -10.85
N GLN A 256 5.79 6.70 -11.68
CA GLN A 256 4.40 7.13 -11.50
C GLN A 256 3.48 5.92 -11.25
N GLY A 257 2.61 6.05 -10.26
CA GLY A 257 1.71 4.96 -9.86
C GLY A 257 2.33 3.95 -8.90
N GLN A 258 3.52 4.24 -8.36
CA GLN A 258 4.25 3.37 -7.42
C GLN A 258 4.47 1.98 -8.01
N LYS A 259 5.12 1.94 -9.17
CA LYS A 259 5.44 0.71 -9.89
C LYS A 259 6.89 0.69 -10.35
N ASP A 260 7.36 -0.50 -10.68
CA ASP A 260 8.68 -0.75 -11.25
C ASP A 260 9.78 -0.05 -10.44
N GLY A 261 9.88 -0.30 -9.14
CA GLY A 261 10.84 0.41 -8.29
C GLY A 261 12.31 0.02 -8.51
N ASP A 262 13.19 0.94 -8.13
CA ASP A 262 14.61 0.72 -7.91
C ASP A 262 14.93 0.88 -6.41
N VAL A 263 15.85 0.09 -5.89
CA VAL A 263 16.49 0.34 -4.58
C VAL A 263 17.82 1.03 -4.85
N LEU A 264 17.94 2.28 -4.44
CA LEU A 264 19.14 3.10 -4.60
C LEU A 264 19.93 3.08 -3.29
N VAL A 265 21.19 2.67 -3.36
CA VAL A 265 22.08 2.54 -2.19
C VAL A 265 23.04 3.72 -2.13
N PHE A 266 23.14 4.32 -0.95
CA PHE A 266 24.06 5.40 -0.62
C PHE A 266 24.90 5.02 0.60
N ASP A 267 26.14 5.51 0.66
CA ASP A 267 26.99 5.33 1.84
C ASP A 267 26.60 6.26 3.01
N ALA A 268 27.34 6.17 4.11
CA ALA A 268 27.17 7.01 5.29
C ALA A 268 27.32 8.51 4.99
N GLN A 269 28.16 8.87 4.02
CA GLN A 269 28.35 10.25 3.53
C GLN A 269 27.32 10.65 2.48
N ARG A 270 26.33 9.79 2.20
CA ARG A 270 25.23 10.01 1.24
C ARG A 270 25.70 10.09 -0.20
N ARG A 271 26.84 9.47 -0.51
CA ARG A 271 27.32 9.31 -1.89
C ARG A 271 26.67 8.08 -2.51
N PRO A 272 26.30 8.12 -3.80
CA PRO A 272 25.74 6.96 -4.49
C PRO A 272 26.74 5.81 -4.51
N VAL A 273 26.29 4.60 -4.17
CA VAL A 273 27.11 3.37 -4.17
C VAL A 273 26.68 2.44 -5.30
N ALA A 274 25.41 2.04 -5.29
CA ALA A 274 24.88 1.07 -6.23
C ALA A 274 23.36 1.23 -6.40
N ARG A 275 22.82 0.71 -7.50
CA ARG A 275 21.41 0.37 -7.64
C ARG A 275 21.26 -1.14 -7.44
N ALA A 276 20.30 -1.56 -6.62
CA ALA A 276 20.14 -2.98 -6.34
C ALA A 276 19.73 -3.77 -7.59
N ALA A 277 20.30 -4.96 -7.73
CA ALA A 277 20.02 -5.87 -8.83
C ALA A 277 18.71 -6.65 -8.60
N LEU A 278 17.58 -5.95 -8.62
CA LEU A 278 16.24 -6.58 -8.60
C LEU A 278 15.81 -7.00 -10.01
N ALA A 279 14.86 -7.95 -10.08
CA ALA A 279 14.25 -8.38 -11.34
C ALA A 279 13.56 -7.19 -12.07
N ASP A 280 13.47 -7.24 -13.40
CA ASP A 280 13.01 -6.08 -14.18
C ASP A 280 11.57 -5.64 -13.86
N ASP A 281 10.69 -6.61 -13.59
CA ASP A 281 9.28 -6.41 -13.20
C ASP A 281 9.08 -6.30 -11.67
N SER A 282 10.16 -6.09 -10.91
CA SER A 282 10.12 -5.93 -9.46
C SER A 282 9.38 -4.64 -9.09
N ASP A 283 8.49 -4.74 -8.10
CA ASP A 283 7.76 -3.59 -7.58
C ASP A 283 7.98 -3.41 -6.08
N PRO A 284 9.19 -2.98 -5.68
CA PRO A 284 9.51 -2.77 -4.28
C PRO A 284 8.78 -1.54 -3.76
N LEU A 285 7.93 -1.74 -2.75
CA LEU A 285 7.15 -0.68 -2.12
C LEU A 285 7.45 -0.51 -0.63
N LEU A 286 8.09 -1.51 -0.03
CA LEU A 286 8.43 -1.54 1.39
C LEU A 286 9.91 -1.82 1.55
N ILE A 287 10.59 -1.06 2.40
CA ILE A 287 11.97 -1.33 2.76
C ILE A 287 12.21 -1.08 4.25
N ASP A 288 13.04 -1.91 4.87
CA ASP A 288 13.58 -1.61 6.21
C ASP A 288 14.96 -2.23 6.42
N ALA A 289 15.73 -1.76 7.40
CA ALA A 289 17.08 -2.23 7.66
C ALA A 289 17.06 -3.39 8.68
N LEU A 290 17.75 -4.48 8.37
CA LEU A 290 18.02 -5.61 9.26
C LEU A 290 19.53 -5.85 9.30
N GLY A 291 20.16 -5.50 10.42
CA GLY A 291 21.62 -5.44 10.52
C GLY A 291 22.23 -4.61 9.38
N ASN A 292 23.19 -5.17 8.65
CA ASN A 292 23.88 -4.50 7.52
C ASN A 292 23.21 -4.74 6.15
N THR A 293 21.95 -5.17 6.15
CA THR A 293 21.17 -5.44 4.92
C THR A 293 19.84 -4.69 4.96
N ALA A 294 19.27 -4.43 3.79
CA ALA A 294 17.88 -4.02 3.67
C ALA A 294 16.99 -5.21 3.35
N LEU A 295 15.84 -5.27 4.01
CA LEU A 295 14.70 -6.11 3.61
C LEU A 295 13.82 -5.33 2.66
N VAL A 296 13.55 -5.89 1.49
CA VAL A 296 12.79 -5.26 0.40
C VAL A 296 11.55 -6.08 0.12
N GLY A 297 10.38 -5.52 0.45
CA GLY A 297 9.08 -6.12 0.14
C GLY A 297 8.66 -5.78 -1.28
N ASP A 298 8.62 -6.80 -2.13
CA ASP A 298 8.24 -6.73 -3.53
C ASP A 298 6.76 -7.08 -3.72
N TYR A 299 5.96 -6.09 -4.10
CA TYR A 299 4.52 -6.22 -4.21
C TYR A 299 4.09 -7.10 -5.39
N SER A 300 4.76 -6.97 -6.55
CA SER A 300 4.44 -7.73 -7.76
C SER A 300 4.81 -9.20 -7.63
N PHE A 301 5.96 -9.49 -7.01
CA PHE A 301 6.40 -10.87 -6.82
C PHE A 301 5.94 -11.51 -5.52
N ILE A 302 5.34 -10.74 -4.59
CA ILE A 302 4.88 -11.16 -3.26
C ILE A 302 5.98 -11.92 -2.54
N ARG A 303 7.12 -11.25 -2.32
CA ARG A 303 8.30 -11.81 -1.68
C ARG A 303 9.09 -10.75 -0.92
N LEU A 304 9.83 -11.18 0.09
CA LEU A 304 10.71 -10.32 0.87
C LEU A 304 12.15 -10.70 0.56
N ASN A 305 12.92 -9.80 -0.06
CA ASN A 305 14.32 -10.06 -0.43
C ASN A 305 15.28 -9.32 0.48
N ARG A 306 16.53 -9.79 0.55
CA ARG A 306 17.63 -9.06 1.20
C ARG A 306 18.50 -8.38 0.16
N VAL A 307 18.90 -7.14 0.43
CA VAL A 307 19.85 -6.38 -0.38
C VAL A 307 20.98 -5.88 0.52
N ASP A 308 22.23 -6.05 0.10
CA ASP A 308 23.37 -5.53 0.87
C ASP A 308 23.72 -4.06 0.56
N ALA A 309 24.74 -3.55 1.24
CA ALA A 309 25.25 -2.18 1.04
C ALA A 309 25.90 -1.94 -0.34
N GLN A 310 26.13 -2.99 -1.13
CA GLN A 310 26.63 -2.92 -2.51
C GLN A 310 25.51 -3.13 -3.54
N GLY A 311 24.25 -3.25 -3.11
CA GLY A 311 23.10 -3.48 -3.99
C GLY A 311 22.99 -4.91 -4.52
N ARG A 312 23.71 -5.88 -3.95
CA ARG A 312 23.57 -7.29 -4.35
C ARG A 312 22.31 -7.88 -3.71
N ASP A 313 21.53 -8.60 -4.50
CA ASP A 313 20.42 -9.42 -4.01
C ASP A 313 20.99 -10.67 -3.30
N LEU A 314 20.67 -10.82 -2.01
CA LEU A 314 21.08 -11.94 -1.16
C LEU A 314 19.99 -13.01 -1.03
N GLY A 315 18.94 -12.92 -1.86
CA GLY A 315 17.84 -13.87 -1.93
C GLY A 315 16.72 -13.60 -0.93
N GLU A 316 15.72 -14.48 -0.97
CA GLU A 316 14.49 -14.37 -0.18
C GLU A 316 14.74 -14.57 1.31
N PHE A 317 14.15 -13.69 2.11
CA PHE A 317 14.13 -13.72 3.57
C PHE A 317 12.92 -14.51 4.09
N GLY A 318 13.09 -15.13 5.26
CA GLY A 318 12.05 -15.91 5.92
C GLY A 318 12.24 -17.41 5.79
N ASP A 319 11.65 -18.17 6.70
CA ASP A 319 11.68 -19.62 6.71
C ASP A 319 10.75 -20.23 5.63
N ALA A 320 10.78 -21.56 5.50
CA ALA A 320 9.98 -22.26 4.51
C ALA A 320 8.46 -22.08 4.72
N ALA A 321 8.00 -21.95 5.96
CA ALA A 321 6.59 -21.81 6.27
C ALA A 321 6.07 -20.43 5.84
N PHE A 322 6.79 -19.36 6.19
CA PHE A 322 6.47 -18.00 5.78
C PHE A 322 6.53 -17.85 4.25
N ARG A 323 7.60 -18.31 3.61
CA ARG A 323 7.71 -18.26 2.14
C ARG A 323 6.63 -19.09 1.44
N GLY A 324 6.26 -20.23 2.02
CA GLY A 324 5.15 -21.06 1.53
C GLY A 324 3.81 -20.30 1.52
N GLU A 325 3.52 -19.53 2.57
CA GLU A 325 2.32 -18.69 2.63
C GLU A 325 2.32 -17.55 1.60
N LEU A 326 3.46 -16.87 1.43
CA LEU A 326 3.61 -15.83 0.39
C LEU A 326 3.44 -16.41 -1.02
N GLN A 327 3.98 -17.61 -1.26
CA GLN A 327 3.82 -18.31 -2.54
C GLN A 327 2.36 -18.73 -2.80
N ALA A 328 1.66 -19.21 -1.78
CA ALA A 328 0.23 -19.53 -1.89
C ALA A 328 -0.61 -18.27 -2.18
N LEU A 329 -0.28 -17.15 -1.55
CA LEU A 329 -0.88 -15.85 -1.83
C LEU A 329 -0.62 -15.42 -3.29
N LYS A 330 0.63 -15.52 -3.76
CA LYS A 330 1.00 -15.22 -5.15
C LYS A 330 0.20 -16.03 -6.16
N GLN A 331 0.06 -17.34 -5.93
CA GLN A 331 -0.74 -18.20 -6.79
C GLN A 331 -2.22 -17.79 -6.78
N ARG A 332 -2.76 -17.43 -5.61
CA ARG A 332 -4.14 -16.94 -5.47
C ARG A 332 -4.36 -15.65 -6.27
N VAL A 333 -3.49 -14.66 -6.10
CA VAL A 333 -3.54 -13.38 -6.82
C VAL A 333 -3.42 -13.61 -8.33
N ARG A 334 -2.46 -14.42 -8.78
CA ARG A 334 -2.29 -14.76 -10.20
C ARG A 334 -3.54 -15.44 -10.77
N SER A 335 -4.10 -16.41 -10.05
CA SER A 335 -5.33 -17.07 -10.47
C SER A 335 -6.51 -16.10 -10.57
N GLY A 336 -6.65 -15.17 -9.62
CA GLY A 336 -7.69 -14.15 -9.63
C GLY A 336 -7.53 -13.19 -10.80
N ALA A 337 -6.30 -12.80 -11.13
CA ALA A 337 -6.01 -11.96 -12.29
C ALA A 337 -6.40 -12.66 -13.60
N LEU A 338 -6.12 -13.96 -13.72
CA LEU A 338 -6.55 -14.77 -14.87
C LEU A 338 -8.07 -14.85 -14.99
N TRP A 339 -8.78 -15.09 -13.88
CA TRP A 339 -10.25 -15.08 -13.86
C TRP A 339 -10.82 -13.73 -14.32
N LYS A 340 -10.26 -12.64 -13.82
CA LYS A 340 -10.68 -11.28 -14.18
C LYS A 340 -10.48 -11.00 -15.68
N THR A 341 -9.29 -11.27 -16.20
CA THR A 341 -8.96 -11.04 -17.62
C THR A 341 -9.78 -11.93 -18.55
N GLY A 342 -9.91 -13.23 -18.21
CA GLY A 342 -10.71 -14.16 -18.97
C GLY A 342 -12.19 -13.76 -19.02
N ALA A 343 -12.76 -13.34 -17.89
CA ALA A 343 -14.13 -12.85 -17.81
C ALA A 343 -14.38 -11.60 -18.66
N MET A 344 -13.46 -10.63 -18.64
CA MET A 344 -13.56 -9.42 -19.48
C MET A 344 -13.48 -9.77 -20.98
N ALA A 345 -12.54 -10.63 -21.38
CA ALA A 345 -12.39 -11.05 -22.76
C ALA A 345 -13.65 -11.80 -23.26
N ALA A 346 -14.14 -12.78 -22.49
CA ALA A 346 -15.34 -13.52 -22.83
C ALA A 346 -16.59 -12.63 -22.88
N GLY A 347 -16.74 -11.70 -21.93
CA GLY A 347 -17.83 -10.71 -21.94
C GLY A 347 -17.79 -9.81 -23.18
N GLY A 348 -16.61 -9.35 -23.58
CA GLY A 348 -16.41 -8.57 -24.80
C GLY A 348 -16.82 -9.33 -26.07
N VAL A 349 -16.44 -10.61 -26.16
CA VAL A 349 -16.85 -11.49 -27.27
C VAL A 349 -18.37 -11.68 -27.29
N LEU A 350 -19.01 -11.92 -26.14
CA LEU A 350 -20.47 -12.08 -26.06
C LEU A 350 -21.22 -10.81 -26.49
N ILE A 351 -20.73 -9.63 -26.10
CA ILE A 351 -21.30 -8.35 -26.56
C ILE A 351 -21.16 -8.23 -28.08
N ALA A 352 -19.98 -8.51 -28.64
CA ALA A 352 -19.76 -8.44 -30.08
C ALA A 352 -20.67 -9.42 -30.85
N VAL A 353 -20.82 -10.65 -30.37
CA VAL A 353 -21.75 -11.65 -30.94
C VAL A 353 -23.19 -11.15 -30.86
N GLY A 354 -23.61 -10.59 -29.72
CA GLY A 354 -24.94 -10.01 -29.56
C GLY A 354 -25.21 -8.86 -30.53
N LEU A 355 -24.23 -7.98 -30.76
CA LEU A 355 -24.33 -6.91 -31.75
C LEU A 355 -24.48 -7.45 -33.17
N VAL A 356 -23.65 -8.44 -33.55
CA VAL A 356 -23.73 -9.07 -34.88
C VAL A 356 -25.08 -9.76 -35.10
N LEU A 357 -25.56 -10.53 -34.12
CA LEU A 357 -26.86 -11.17 -34.19
C LEU A 357 -28.00 -10.15 -34.24
N GLY A 358 -27.88 -9.05 -33.48
CA GLY A 358 -28.82 -7.93 -33.53
C GLY A 358 -28.86 -7.26 -34.90
N LEU A 359 -27.71 -7.10 -35.57
CA LEU A 359 -27.65 -6.56 -36.94
C LEU A 359 -28.23 -7.52 -37.99
N LEU A 360 -27.96 -8.82 -37.86
CA LEU A 360 -28.40 -9.84 -38.81
C LEU A 360 -29.89 -10.19 -38.68
N PHE A 361 -30.43 -10.18 -37.46
CA PHE A 361 -31.79 -10.64 -37.17
C PHE A 361 -32.72 -9.55 -36.62
N GLY A 362 -32.21 -8.34 -36.40
CA GLY A 362 -33.03 -7.20 -36.00
C GLY A 362 -34.00 -6.84 -37.11
N GLN A 363 -35.30 -6.93 -36.82
CA GLN A 363 -36.31 -6.49 -37.76
C GLN A 363 -36.13 -4.98 -38.00
N LYS A 364 -36.05 -4.57 -39.28
CA LYS A 364 -36.12 -3.15 -39.63
C LYS A 364 -37.41 -2.59 -39.00
N PRO A 365 -37.37 -1.47 -38.27
CA PRO A 365 -38.57 -0.87 -37.73
C PRO A 365 -39.57 -0.70 -38.87
N LYS A 366 -40.79 -1.21 -38.69
CA LYS A 366 -41.87 -0.94 -39.64
C LYS A 366 -41.94 0.59 -39.76
N ARG A 367 -41.88 1.10 -41.00
CA ARG A 367 -42.07 2.54 -41.24
C ARG A 367 -43.36 2.93 -40.51
N PRO A 368 -43.37 4.03 -39.73
CA PRO A 368 -44.60 4.52 -39.14
C PRO A 368 -45.61 4.65 -40.28
N GLU A 369 -46.80 4.07 -40.10
CA GLU A 369 -47.89 4.31 -41.04
C GLU A 369 -48.10 5.83 -41.12
N PRO A 370 -48.36 6.37 -42.33
CA PRO A 370 -48.63 7.80 -42.47
C PRO A 370 -49.70 8.18 -41.46
N PHE A 371 -49.48 9.28 -40.72
CA PHE A 371 -50.53 9.83 -39.86
C PHE A 371 -51.74 10.09 -40.76
N ASP A 372 -52.87 9.43 -40.48
CA ASP A 372 -54.12 9.70 -41.16
C ASP A 372 -54.43 11.20 -40.99
N ASP A 373 -54.56 11.90 -42.10
CA ASP A 373 -54.93 13.31 -42.11
C ASP A 373 -56.26 13.50 -41.34
N PRO A 374 -56.38 14.54 -40.50
CA PRO A 374 -57.62 14.78 -39.76
C PRO A 374 -58.78 14.96 -40.75
N PRO A 375 -59.97 14.40 -40.46
CA PRO A 375 -61.11 14.48 -41.36
C PRO A 375 -61.50 15.94 -41.62
N SER A 376 -61.65 16.29 -42.91
CA SER A 376 -62.11 17.62 -43.31
C SER A 376 -63.46 17.97 -42.67
N PRO A 377 -63.65 19.23 -42.22
CA PRO A 377 -64.92 19.66 -41.65
C PRO A 377 -66.02 19.60 -42.71
N GLN A 378 -67.09 18.87 -42.41
CA GLN A 378 -68.29 18.81 -43.25
C GLN A 378 -69.06 20.12 -43.15
N ASP A 379 -69.37 20.69 -44.32
CA ASP A 379 -70.08 21.95 -44.52
C ASP A 379 -71.60 21.75 -44.32
N PRO A 380 -72.27 22.46 -43.39
CA PRO A 380 -73.70 22.31 -43.15
C PRO A 380 -74.51 23.09 -44.20
N ARG A 381 -75.40 22.40 -44.91
CA ARG A 381 -76.50 23.01 -45.68
C ARG A 381 -77.80 22.99 -44.89
#